data_AF-A0A0C9YXF6-F1
#
_entry.id   AF-A0A0C9YXF6-F1
#
_cell.length_a   1.000
_cell.length_b   1.000
_cell.length_c   1.000
_cell.angle_alpha   90.00
_cell.angle_beta   90.00
_cell.angle_gamma   90.00
#
_symmetry.space_group_name_H-M   'P 1'
#
loop_
_entity.id
_entity.type
_entity.pdbx_description
1 polymer ?
#
loop_
_entity_poly.entity_id
_entity_poly.type
_entity_poly.pdbx_seq_one_letter_code
_entity_poly.pdbx_strand_id
1 'polypeptide(L)'
;MHSECIQSTPQWRKGPARYDTVFLEWDPDIPGMGGLHVGRVFLFFSFTYDDIKYPCALIQWFSNVSDGPDKDTGMWVVQPDYDADGQRELEVVHVHSILRGAHLIPVYGCTHLPADVQYTNSLDVFQAYYVNKYIDHHAFEIAF
;
A
#
# COMPACT_ATOMS: atom_id res chain seq x y z
N MET A 1 23.22 9.21 -3.52
CA MET A 1 21.91 9.77 -3.12
C MET A 1 20.87 9.06 -3.98
N HIS A 2 20.20 8.05 -3.44
CA HIS A 2 19.10 7.38 -4.15
C HIS A 2 17.81 8.13 -3.82
N SER A 3 17.02 8.48 -4.84
CA SER A 3 15.68 9.04 -4.67
C SER A 3 14.65 8.02 -5.13
N GLU A 4 13.62 7.82 -4.33
CA GLU A 4 12.42 7.07 -4.71
C GLU A 4 11.37 8.04 -5.25
N CYS A 5 10.56 7.59 -6.20
CA CYS A 5 9.42 8.35 -6.72
C CYS A 5 8.16 7.49 -6.58
N ILE A 6 7.22 7.97 -5.77
CA ILE A 6 5.90 7.35 -5.58
C ILE A 6 4.93 7.99 -6.57
N GLN A 7 4.22 7.16 -7.33
CA GLN A 7 3.37 7.61 -8.42
C GLN A 7 1.89 7.32 -8.15
N SER A 8 1.07 8.33 -8.39
CA SER A 8 -0.34 8.17 -8.71
C SER A 8 -0.57 8.75 -10.11
N THR A 9 -0.87 7.91 -11.09
CA THR A 9 -1.06 8.31 -12.48
C THR A 9 -2.24 7.56 -13.09
N PRO A 10 -3.40 8.23 -13.30
CA PRO A 10 -4.59 7.61 -13.89
C PRO A 10 -4.40 7.04 -15.31
N GLN A 11 -3.39 7.53 -16.04
CA GLN A 11 -3.04 7.05 -17.38
C GLN A 11 -1.51 6.97 -17.54
N TRP A 12 -0.93 5.80 -17.26
CA TRP A 12 0.52 5.64 -17.32
C TRP A 12 0.96 5.20 -18.73
N ARG A 13 1.78 6.02 -19.40
CA ARG A 13 2.30 5.76 -20.76
C ARG A 13 1.22 5.43 -21.80
N LYS A 14 0.08 6.14 -21.77
CA LYS A 14 -1.13 5.88 -22.57
C LYS A 14 -1.78 4.52 -22.31
N GLY A 15 -1.40 3.85 -21.22
CA GLY A 15 -1.98 2.61 -20.75
C GLY A 15 -2.85 2.80 -19.51
N PRO A 16 -3.11 1.71 -18.77
CA PRO A 16 -3.92 1.73 -17.56
C PRO A 16 -3.33 2.60 -16.44
N ALA A 17 -4.15 2.84 -15.42
CA ALA A 17 -3.72 3.58 -14.24
C ALA A 17 -2.58 2.87 -13.50
N ARG A 18 -1.71 3.67 -12.89
CA ARG A 18 -0.66 3.22 -11.99
C ARG A 18 -0.81 3.96 -10.66
N TYR A 19 -1.08 3.21 -9.62
CA TYR A 19 -1.21 3.69 -8.25
C TYR A 19 -0.28 2.85 -7.40
N ASP A 20 0.81 3.47 -6.96
CA ASP A 20 1.85 2.79 -6.18
C ASP A 20 1.35 2.52 -4.75
N THR A 21 1.88 1.46 -4.15
CA THR A 21 1.66 1.10 -2.75
C THR A 21 2.76 1.66 -1.88
N VAL A 22 2.45 1.98 -0.62
CA VAL A 22 3.33 2.68 0.30
C VAL A 22 3.21 2.13 1.72
N PHE A 23 4.30 2.23 2.47
CA PHE A 23 4.31 2.14 3.93
C PHE A 23 3.95 3.50 4.51
N LEU A 24 3.04 3.51 5.48
CA LEU A 24 2.72 4.68 6.27
C LEU A 24 3.11 4.42 7.73
N GLU A 25 3.78 5.38 8.35
CA GLU A 25 4.13 5.31 9.76
C GLU A 25 2.89 5.62 10.61
N TRP A 26 2.53 4.69 11.51
CA TRP A 26 1.42 4.84 12.44
C TRP A 26 1.94 5.04 13.87
N ASP A 27 2.83 4.16 14.32
CA ASP A 27 3.41 4.22 15.66
C ASP A 27 4.93 4.00 15.57
N PRO A 28 5.74 5.06 15.72
CA PRO A 28 7.20 4.96 15.61
C PRO A 28 7.84 4.19 16.77
N ASP A 29 7.12 3.97 17.88
CA ASP A 29 7.63 3.21 19.02
C ASP A 29 7.48 1.69 18.81
N ILE A 30 6.70 1.27 17.81
CA ILE A 30 6.52 -0.14 17.45
C ILE A 30 7.41 -0.46 16.23
N PRO A 31 8.42 -1.34 16.39
CA PRO A 31 9.32 -1.66 15.30
C PRO A 31 8.66 -2.54 14.23
N GLY A 32 9.23 -2.49 13.02
CA GLY A 32 8.84 -3.37 11.92
C GLY A 32 7.43 -3.07 11.40
N MET A 33 6.82 -4.07 10.77
CA MET A 33 5.46 -3.93 10.23
C MET A 33 4.38 -3.67 11.30
N GLY A 34 4.66 -3.93 12.59
CA GLY A 34 3.72 -3.67 13.67
C GLY A 34 3.41 -2.18 13.88
N GLY A 35 4.35 -1.29 13.55
CA GLY A 35 4.17 0.17 13.63
C GLY A 35 3.77 0.83 12.31
N LEU A 36 3.50 0.02 11.28
CA LEU A 36 3.24 0.49 9.93
C LEU A 36 1.85 0.12 9.44
N HIS A 37 1.31 0.96 8.58
CA HIS A 37 0.19 0.63 7.71
C HIS A 37 0.67 0.49 6.27
N VAL A 38 -0.11 -0.24 5.46
CA VAL A 38 0.07 -0.28 4.01
C VAL A 38 -1.09 0.44 3.36
N GLY A 39 -0.77 1.25 2.35
CA GLY A 39 -1.75 1.96 1.57
C GLY A 39 -1.44 1.95 0.07
N ARG A 40 -2.46 2.17 -0.76
CA ARG A 40 -2.31 2.44 -2.21
C ARG A 40 -2.68 3.88 -2.49
N VAL A 41 -1.81 4.63 -3.16
CA VAL A 41 -1.99 6.07 -3.37
C VAL A 41 -2.80 6.35 -4.64
N PHE A 42 -3.97 6.97 -4.49
CA PHE A 42 -4.86 7.34 -5.61
C PHE A 42 -4.71 8.79 -6.06
N LEU A 43 -4.29 9.70 -5.19
CA LEU A 43 -4.19 11.11 -5.54
C LEU A 43 -3.17 11.80 -4.64
N PHE A 44 -2.35 12.68 -5.22
CA PHE A 44 -1.61 13.70 -4.47
C PHE A 44 -2.26 15.06 -4.74
N PHE A 45 -2.56 15.80 -3.69
CA PHE A 45 -3.13 17.13 -3.78
C PHE A 45 -2.67 18.01 -2.61
N SER A 46 -3.04 19.28 -2.62
CA SER A 46 -2.82 20.15 -1.46
C SER A 46 -3.91 21.18 -1.37
N PHE A 47 -4.25 21.59 -0.15
CA PHE A 47 -5.12 22.72 0.11
C PHE A 47 -4.46 23.69 1.09
N THR A 48 -4.95 24.93 1.13
CA THR A 48 -4.50 25.94 2.09
C THR A 48 -5.61 26.21 3.09
N TYR A 49 -5.28 26.17 4.37
CA TYR A 49 -6.17 26.55 5.46
C TYR A 49 -5.36 27.36 6.48
N ASP A 50 -5.89 28.52 6.87
CA ASP A 50 -5.25 29.43 7.83
C ASP A 50 -3.79 29.79 7.44
N ASP A 51 -3.60 30.14 6.16
CA ASP A 51 -2.30 30.41 5.52
C ASP A 51 -1.26 29.26 5.56
N ILE A 52 -1.67 28.07 5.98
CA ILE A 52 -0.83 26.85 5.97
C ILE A 52 -1.22 25.98 4.79
N LYS A 53 -0.22 25.58 3.99
CA LYS A 53 -0.38 24.62 2.89
C LYS A 53 -0.22 23.19 3.40
N TYR A 54 -1.25 22.37 3.23
CA TYR A 54 -1.27 20.98 3.62
C TYR A 54 -1.10 20.07 2.39
N PRO A 55 0.06 19.43 2.20
CA PRO A 55 0.22 18.38 1.21
C PRO A 55 -0.48 17.09 1.66
N CYS A 56 -1.35 16.56 0.81
CA CYS A 56 -2.21 15.43 1.12
C CYS A 56 -2.09 14.32 0.08
N ALA A 57 -2.36 13.10 0.53
CA ALA A 57 -2.53 11.94 -0.32
C ALA A 57 -3.89 11.28 -0.03
N LEU A 58 -4.59 10.84 -1.07
CA LEU A 58 -5.74 9.94 -0.94
C LEU A 58 -5.25 8.51 -0.98
N ILE A 59 -5.50 7.76 0.08
CA ILE A 59 -4.99 6.40 0.30
C ILE A 59 -6.16 5.42 0.38
N GLN A 60 -5.99 4.26 -0.26
CA GLN A 60 -6.76 3.06 0.06
C GLN A 60 -5.99 2.21 1.05
N TRP A 61 -6.62 1.82 2.15
CA TRP A 61 -5.98 1.09 3.24
C TRP A 61 -5.94 -0.43 3.06
N PHE A 62 -4.95 -1.03 3.70
CA PHE A 62 -4.83 -2.48 3.90
C PHE A 62 -4.50 -2.77 5.36
N SER A 63 -5.26 -3.66 5.99
CA SER A 63 -5.05 -4.14 7.35
C SER A 63 -4.32 -5.49 7.40
N ASN A 64 -3.51 -5.69 8.43
CA ASN A 64 -2.87 -6.97 8.72
C ASN A 64 -3.95 -8.04 9.01
N VAL A 65 -3.78 -9.23 8.42
CA VAL A 65 -4.68 -10.37 8.62
C VAL A 65 -4.41 -11.09 9.95
N SER A 66 -3.19 -10.95 10.49
CA SER A 66 -2.74 -11.59 11.73
C SER A 66 -1.79 -10.69 12.52
N ASP A 67 -1.64 -10.98 13.81
CA ASP A 67 -0.73 -10.26 14.74
C ASP A 67 0.77 -10.57 14.52
N GLY A 68 1.11 -11.23 13.43
CA GLY A 68 2.48 -11.64 13.11
C GLY A 68 2.63 -12.09 11.67
N PRO A 69 3.88 -12.27 11.20
CA PRO A 69 4.17 -12.72 9.86
C PRO A 69 3.74 -14.17 9.64
N ASP A 70 3.48 -14.49 8.38
CA ASP A 70 3.27 -15.86 7.94
C ASP A 70 4.50 -16.73 8.25
N LYS A 71 4.25 -17.95 8.75
CA LYS A 71 5.32 -18.80 9.31
C LYS A 71 6.26 -19.38 8.25
N ASP A 72 5.75 -19.58 7.04
CA ASP A 72 6.51 -20.21 5.96
C ASP A 72 7.32 -19.18 5.18
N THR A 73 6.76 -17.99 4.95
CA THR A 73 7.39 -16.92 4.17
C THR A 73 8.10 -15.86 5.00
N GLY A 74 7.73 -15.70 6.29
CA GLY A 74 8.22 -14.62 7.14
C GLY A 74 7.71 -13.22 6.74
N MET A 75 6.76 -13.14 5.80
CA MET A 75 6.14 -11.90 5.33
C MET A 75 4.81 -11.66 6.05
N TRP A 76 4.47 -10.39 6.26
CA TRP A 76 3.14 -10.03 6.74
C TRP A 76 2.11 -10.19 5.64
N VAL A 77 0.89 -10.59 6.01
CA VAL A 77 -0.24 -10.70 5.10
C VAL A 77 -1.22 -9.58 5.40
N VAL A 78 -1.56 -8.81 4.38
CA VAL A 78 -2.52 -7.71 4.47
C VAL A 78 -3.70 -7.95 3.54
N GLN A 79 -4.87 -7.45 3.92
CA GLN A 79 -6.08 -7.45 3.11
C GLN A 79 -6.57 -6.02 2.94
N PRO A 80 -7.20 -5.68 1.81
CA PRO A 80 -7.75 -4.36 1.61
C PRO A 80 -8.93 -4.10 2.56
N ASP A 81 -9.02 -2.89 3.06
CA ASP A 81 -10.07 -2.47 3.98
C ASP A 81 -11.34 -2.07 3.23
N TYR A 82 -12.47 -2.24 3.91
CA TYR A 82 -13.78 -1.89 3.36
C TYR A 82 -14.58 -1.04 4.34
N ASP A 83 -15.30 -0.07 3.80
CA ASP A 83 -16.21 0.79 4.53
C ASP A 83 -17.54 0.08 4.86
N ALA A 84 -18.46 0.80 5.52
CA ALA A 84 -19.77 0.28 5.89
C ALA A 84 -20.66 -0.10 4.69
N ASP A 85 -20.38 0.44 3.50
CA ASP A 85 -21.08 0.15 2.25
C ASP A 85 -20.40 -0.97 1.45
N GLY A 86 -19.32 -1.56 1.98
CA GLY A 86 -18.52 -2.59 1.33
C GLY A 86 -17.68 -2.06 0.17
N GLN A 87 -17.46 -0.76 0.08
CA GLN A 87 -16.49 -0.16 -0.85
C GLN A 87 -15.10 -0.13 -0.22
N ARG A 88 -14.06 0.12 -1.03
CA ARG A 88 -12.70 0.27 -0.52
C ARG A 88 -12.63 1.45 0.44
N GLU A 89 -12.10 1.24 1.64
CA GLU A 89 -11.86 2.32 2.60
C GLU A 89 -10.83 3.30 2.01
N LEU A 90 -11.22 4.57 1.89
CA LEU A 90 -10.39 5.64 1.37
C LEU A 90 -10.26 6.76 2.40
N GLU A 91 -9.04 7.23 2.64
CA GLU A 91 -8.77 8.31 3.58
C GLU A 91 -7.78 9.33 3.02
N VAL A 92 -7.93 10.58 3.46
CA VAL A 92 -6.96 11.65 3.18
C VAL A 92 -5.95 11.70 4.32
N VAL A 93 -4.69 11.42 4.00
CA VAL A 93 -3.57 11.53 4.94
C VAL A 93 -2.64 12.67 4.55
N HIS A 94 -1.85 13.14 5.51
CA HIS A 94 -0.76 14.06 5.22
C HIS A 94 0.38 13.33 4.52
N VAL A 95 1.00 13.93 3.50
CA VAL A 95 2.06 13.26 2.71
C VAL A 95 3.27 12.84 3.55
N HIS A 96 3.56 13.57 4.64
CA HIS A 96 4.66 13.20 5.54
C HIS A 96 4.45 11.88 6.30
N SER A 97 3.23 11.36 6.37
CA SER A 97 2.97 10.04 6.96
C SER A 97 3.47 8.91 6.07
N ILE A 98 3.73 9.17 4.78
CA ILE A 98 4.26 8.18 3.84
C ILE A 98 5.76 8.03 4.09
N LEU A 99 6.15 6.85 4.55
CA LEU A 99 7.54 6.52 4.83
C LEU A 99 8.31 6.13 3.57
N ARG A 100 7.74 5.23 2.75
CA ARG A 100 8.39 4.64 1.58
C ARG A 100 7.39 3.94 0.66
N GLY A 101 7.78 3.64 -0.58
CA GLY A 101 7.10 2.63 -1.38
C GLY A 101 7.07 1.26 -0.69
N ALA A 102 5.94 0.57 -0.80
CA ALA A 102 5.73 -0.81 -0.40
C ALA A 102 5.50 -1.66 -1.63
N HIS A 103 5.83 -2.95 -1.55
CA HIS A 103 5.57 -3.90 -2.62
C HIS A 103 4.68 -5.04 -2.12
N LEU A 104 3.56 -5.25 -2.82
CA LEU A 104 2.57 -6.27 -2.48
C LEU A 104 2.59 -7.41 -3.51
N ILE A 105 2.61 -8.65 -3.01
CA ILE A 105 2.49 -9.87 -3.83
C ILE A 105 1.13 -10.51 -3.52
N PRO A 106 0.30 -10.81 -4.52
CA PRO A 106 -0.96 -11.51 -4.28
C PRO A 106 -0.78 -12.86 -3.56
N VAL A 107 -1.63 -13.13 -2.58
CA VAL A 107 -1.76 -14.47 -1.99
C VAL A 107 -2.58 -15.33 -2.95
N TYR A 108 -1.94 -16.31 -3.58
CA TYR A 108 -2.61 -17.21 -4.53
C TYR A 108 -3.33 -18.34 -3.79
N GLY A 109 -4.59 -18.57 -4.14
CA GLY A 109 -5.35 -19.74 -3.70
C GLY A 109 -5.10 -20.97 -4.57
N CYS A 110 -5.89 -22.02 -4.34
CA CYS A 110 -5.82 -23.26 -5.11
C CYS A 110 -6.59 -23.22 -6.45
N THR A 111 -7.22 -22.10 -6.78
CA THR A 111 -8.05 -21.93 -7.97
C THR A 111 -7.23 -21.39 -9.15
N HIS A 112 -7.62 -21.77 -10.37
CA HIS A 112 -7.04 -21.17 -11.57
C HIS A 112 -7.32 -19.67 -11.63
N LEU A 113 -6.32 -18.90 -12.04
CA LEU A 113 -6.46 -17.47 -12.25
C LEU A 113 -7.39 -17.23 -13.45
N PRO A 114 -8.41 -16.36 -13.34
CA PRO A 114 -9.23 -15.97 -14.47
C PRO A 114 -8.38 -15.39 -15.61
N ALA A 115 -8.75 -15.68 -16.86
CA ALA A 115 -7.97 -15.31 -18.04
C ALA A 115 -7.93 -13.78 -18.31
N ASP A 116 -8.84 -13.03 -17.67
CA ASP A 116 -8.98 -11.58 -17.73
C ASP A 116 -8.19 -10.85 -16.64
N VAL A 117 -7.51 -11.57 -15.73
CA VAL A 117 -6.60 -10.93 -14.78
C VAL A 117 -5.40 -10.36 -15.53
N GLN A 118 -5.15 -9.07 -15.31
CA GLN A 118 -4.04 -8.34 -15.87
C GLN A 118 -3.12 -7.86 -14.75
N TYR A 119 -1.87 -7.52 -15.10
CA TYR A 119 -0.96 -6.95 -14.12
C TYR A 119 -1.48 -5.62 -13.52
N THR A 120 -2.43 -4.96 -14.19
CA THR A 120 -2.97 -3.65 -13.80
C THR A 120 -4.14 -3.71 -12.83
N ASN A 121 -4.84 -4.84 -12.72
CA ASN A 121 -5.94 -5.05 -11.76
C ASN A 121 -5.55 -6.04 -10.64
N SER A 122 -4.27 -6.43 -10.55
CA SER A 122 -3.78 -7.37 -9.54
C SER A 122 -4.00 -6.89 -8.11
N LEU A 123 -3.98 -5.58 -7.85
CA LEU A 123 -4.29 -4.99 -6.53
C LEU A 123 -5.80 -4.90 -6.23
N ASP A 124 -6.65 -5.25 -7.21
CA ASP A 124 -8.10 -5.15 -7.10
C ASP A 124 -8.78 -6.53 -7.06
N VAL A 125 -8.17 -7.55 -7.69
CA VAL A 125 -8.75 -8.90 -7.87
C VAL A 125 -8.54 -9.83 -6.67
N PHE A 126 -7.43 -9.69 -5.94
CA PHE A 126 -7.08 -10.63 -4.87
C PHE A 126 -7.59 -10.15 -3.51
N GLN A 127 -7.85 -11.12 -2.62
CA GLN A 127 -8.38 -10.84 -1.29
C GLN A 127 -7.30 -10.50 -0.26
N ALA A 128 -6.06 -10.96 -0.48
CA ALA A 128 -4.96 -10.74 0.43
C ALA A 128 -3.62 -10.68 -0.32
N TYR A 129 -2.64 -10.06 0.31
CA TYR A 129 -1.33 -9.77 -0.24
C TYR A 129 -0.23 -9.98 0.79
N TYR A 130 0.88 -10.58 0.39
CA TYR A 130 2.12 -10.55 1.15
C TYR A 130 2.81 -9.20 1.00
N VAL A 131 3.21 -8.61 2.11
CA VAL A 131 4.10 -7.45 2.16
C VAL A 131 5.53 -7.94 1.88
N ASN A 132 6.01 -7.68 0.67
CA ASN A 132 7.31 -8.18 0.23
C ASN A 132 8.45 -7.35 0.80
N LYS A 133 8.89 -7.71 2.01
CA LYS A 133 10.07 -7.14 2.65
C LYS A 133 11.40 -7.54 2.00
N TYR A 134 11.40 -8.47 1.04
CA TYR A 134 12.62 -8.95 0.35
C TYR A 134 12.88 -8.26 -0.99
N ILE A 135 12.05 -7.28 -1.39
CA ILE A 135 12.21 -6.58 -2.67
C ILE A 135 13.50 -5.77 -2.74
N ASP A 136 13.91 -5.18 -1.61
CA ASP A 136 15.15 -4.45 -1.46
C ASP A 136 15.57 -4.37 0.02
N HIS A 137 16.77 -3.84 0.27
CA HIS A 137 17.34 -3.68 1.61
C HIS A 137 16.49 -2.82 2.54
N HIS A 138 15.89 -1.74 2.04
CA HIS A 138 15.14 -0.82 2.88
C HIS A 138 13.78 -1.39 3.26
N ALA A 139 13.10 -2.08 2.35
CA ALA A 139 11.88 -2.81 2.68
C ALA A 139 12.14 -3.86 3.76
N PHE A 140 13.30 -4.52 3.72
CA PHE A 140 13.70 -5.50 4.74
C PHE A 140 13.93 -4.85 6.10
N GLU A 141 14.58 -3.69 6.15
CA GLU A 141 14.83 -2.93 7.39
C GLU A 141 13.59 -2.27 7.96
N ILE A 142 12.58 -1.97 7.12
CA ILE A 142 11.36 -1.28 7.55
C ILE A 142 10.32 -2.28 8.05
N ALA A 143 10.13 -3.41 7.35
CA ALA A 143 9.05 -4.37 7.63
C ALA A 143 9.55 -5.67 8.29
N PHE A 144 10.66 -5.62 9.04
CA PHE A 144 11.29 -6.80 9.62
C PHE A 144 10.38 -7.63 10.52
#